data_AF-A0A8T2PIK2-F1
#
_entry.id   AF-A0A8T2PIK2-F1
#
_cell.length_a   1.000
_cell.length_b   1.000
_cell.length_c   1.000
_cell.angle_alpha   90.00
_cell.angle_beta   90.00
_cell.angle_gamma   90.00
#
_symmetry.space_group_name_H-M   'P 1'
#
loop_
_entity.id
_entity.type
_entity.pdbx_description
1 polymer ?
#
loop_
_entity_poly.entity_id
_entity_poly.type
_entity_poly.pdbx_seq_one_letter_code
_entity_poly.pdbx_strand_id
1 'polypeptide(L)'
;MKTLRSDQILELGCILTEMSERELQEANLSDLGTVAHLGTLTEWSPKKMRAAILSFLRHSRQKVEQLGETELASFGHLLCGLTSSEIRRLDPYKLSLAVLFLRDLALPCTEQQTEALTSRLSSPTGFGPISSWGSEVFTEIGTLAAGLADMVLSALVKEQIEGLTPAAIALIPPRKLA
;
A
#
# COMPACT_ATOMS: atom_id res chain seq x y z
N MET A 1 -27.68 -14.92 -3.55
CA MET A 1 -26.62 -14.41 -4.44
C MET A 1 -25.54 -15.47 -4.57
N LYS A 2 -25.04 -15.72 -5.78
CA LYS A 2 -24.01 -16.75 -6.01
C LYS A 2 -22.67 -16.21 -5.54
N THR A 3 -22.06 -16.86 -4.56
CA THR A 3 -20.68 -16.58 -4.13
C THR A 3 -19.74 -16.98 -5.27
N LEU A 4 -18.97 -16.02 -5.80
CA LEU A 4 -17.94 -16.30 -6.80
C LEU A 4 -16.78 -17.06 -6.16
N ARG A 5 -16.29 -18.10 -6.83
CA ARG A 5 -15.13 -18.89 -6.41
C ARG A 5 -13.84 -18.28 -6.98
N SER A 6 -12.69 -18.55 -6.36
CA SER A 6 -11.39 -17.95 -6.72
C SER A 6 -11.01 -18.14 -8.20
N ASP A 7 -11.31 -19.30 -8.78
CA ASP A 7 -11.13 -19.59 -10.21
C ASP A 7 -11.90 -18.62 -11.11
N GLN A 8 -13.16 -18.34 -10.74
CA GLN A 8 -14.01 -17.41 -11.48
C GLN A 8 -13.58 -15.96 -11.31
N ILE A 9 -13.00 -15.60 -10.16
CA ILE A 9 -12.48 -14.26 -9.92
C ILE A 9 -11.25 -14.03 -10.82
N LEU A 10 -10.31 -14.97 -10.85
CA LEU A 10 -9.10 -14.85 -11.69
C LEU A 10 -9.40 -14.69 -13.19
N GLU A 11 -10.45 -15.31 -13.72
CA GLU A 11 -10.84 -15.20 -15.13
C GLU A 11 -11.51 -13.86 -15.49
N LEU A 12 -12.02 -13.11 -14.50
CA LEU A 12 -12.80 -11.89 -14.74
C LEU A 12 -11.94 -10.63 -14.89
N GLY A 13 -10.67 -10.62 -14.49
CA GLY A 13 -9.75 -9.48 -14.70
C GLY A 13 -10.35 -8.13 -14.26
N CYS A 14 -10.25 -7.11 -15.13
CA CYS A 14 -10.82 -5.78 -14.87
C CYS A 14 -12.35 -5.78 -14.70
N ILE A 15 -13.09 -6.83 -15.06
CA ILE A 15 -14.55 -6.90 -14.82
C ILE A 15 -14.84 -6.89 -13.30
N LEU A 16 -13.89 -7.30 -12.47
CA LEU A 16 -14.03 -7.22 -11.02
C LEU A 16 -14.00 -5.80 -10.49
N THR A 17 -13.36 -4.85 -11.19
CA THR A 17 -13.47 -3.43 -10.84
C THR A 17 -14.86 -2.89 -11.13
N GLU A 18 -15.70 -3.59 -11.90
CA GLU A 18 -17.10 -3.21 -12.15
C GLU A 18 -18.06 -3.72 -11.07
N MET A 19 -17.67 -4.72 -10.27
CA MET A 19 -18.47 -5.17 -9.13
C MET A 19 -18.82 -4.00 -8.21
N SER A 20 -20.04 -4.00 -7.67
CA SER A 20 -20.43 -3.02 -6.67
C SER A 20 -19.62 -3.21 -5.37
N GLU A 21 -19.52 -2.14 -4.57
CA GLU A 21 -18.86 -2.19 -3.25
C GLU A 21 -19.44 -3.32 -2.38
N ARG A 22 -20.76 -3.51 -2.45
CA ARG A 22 -21.46 -4.57 -1.70
C ARG A 22 -21.05 -5.96 -2.18
N GLU A 23 -21.01 -6.19 -3.49
CA GLU A 23 -20.63 -7.49 -4.05
C GLU A 23 -19.17 -7.84 -3.72
N LEU A 24 -18.26 -6.86 -3.81
CA LEU A 24 -16.85 -7.04 -3.42
C LEU A 24 -16.72 -7.39 -1.95
N GLN A 25 -17.46 -6.69 -1.09
CA GLN A 25 -17.44 -6.95 0.35
C GLN A 25 -18.03 -8.33 0.69
N GLU A 26 -18.99 -8.85 -0.10
CA GLU A 26 -19.61 -10.16 0.09
C GLU A 26 -18.79 -11.31 -0.54
N ALA A 27 -18.01 -11.05 -1.59
CA ALA A 27 -17.15 -12.04 -2.25
C ALA A 27 -16.11 -12.63 -1.29
N ASN A 28 -15.73 -13.90 -1.44
CA ASN A 28 -14.67 -14.48 -0.61
C ASN A 28 -13.29 -14.18 -1.20
N LEU A 29 -12.66 -13.11 -0.72
CA LEU A 29 -11.31 -12.71 -1.16
C LEU A 29 -10.19 -13.30 -0.30
N SER A 30 -10.39 -14.42 0.41
CA SER A 30 -9.32 -15.01 1.25
C SER A 30 -8.15 -15.63 0.47
N ASP A 31 -8.32 -15.87 -0.82
CA ASP A 31 -7.27 -16.45 -1.67
C ASP A 31 -6.25 -15.39 -2.09
N LEU A 32 -4.98 -15.62 -1.75
CA LEU A 32 -3.93 -14.63 -1.94
C LEU A 32 -3.57 -14.41 -3.42
N GLY A 33 -3.68 -15.45 -4.26
CA GLY A 33 -3.44 -15.31 -5.70
C GLY A 33 -4.48 -14.40 -6.36
N THR A 34 -5.73 -14.53 -5.93
CA THR A 34 -6.84 -13.65 -6.31
C THR A 34 -6.57 -12.20 -5.91
N VAL A 35 -6.16 -11.97 -4.66
CA VAL A 35 -5.86 -10.62 -4.16
C VAL A 35 -4.64 -10.02 -4.87
N ALA A 36 -3.59 -10.81 -5.09
CA ALA A 36 -2.42 -10.39 -5.85
C ALA A 36 -2.79 -9.92 -7.26
N HIS A 37 -3.63 -10.67 -7.96
CA HIS A 37 -4.13 -10.28 -9.27
C HIS A 37 -4.92 -8.97 -9.20
N LEU A 38 -5.87 -8.86 -8.26
CA LEU A 38 -6.67 -7.65 -8.06
C LEU A 38 -5.83 -6.43 -7.70
N GLY A 39 -4.76 -6.63 -6.93
CA GLY A 39 -3.80 -5.61 -6.53
C GLY A 39 -3.01 -5.02 -7.70
N THR A 40 -2.92 -5.71 -8.84
CA THR A 40 -2.28 -5.18 -10.06
C THR A 40 -3.16 -4.19 -10.84
N LEU A 41 -4.48 -4.22 -10.62
CA LEU A 41 -5.43 -3.35 -11.33
C LEU A 41 -5.33 -1.91 -10.82
N THR A 42 -5.52 -0.93 -11.71
CA THR A 42 -5.29 0.50 -11.40
C THR A 42 -6.59 1.30 -11.31
N GLU A 43 -7.68 0.77 -11.85
CA GLU A 43 -8.98 1.44 -12.02
C GLU A 43 -9.86 1.39 -10.76
N TRP A 44 -9.26 1.19 -9.59
CA TRP A 44 -10.00 1.09 -8.34
C TRP A 44 -10.51 2.44 -7.85
N SER A 45 -11.78 2.49 -7.45
CA SER A 45 -12.27 3.58 -6.60
C SER A 45 -11.88 3.35 -5.13
N PRO A 46 -11.67 4.40 -4.33
CA PRO A 46 -11.34 4.26 -2.90
C PRO A 46 -12.30 3.38 -2.11
N LYS A 47 -13.61 3.48 -2.42
CA LYS A 47 -14.63 2.68 -1.75
C LYS A 47 -14.57 1.20 -2.14
N LYS A 48 -14.27 0.89 -3.41
CA LYS A 48 -14.09 -0.50 -3.86
C LYS A 48 -12.83 -1.14 -3.28
N MET A 49 -11.72 -0.41 -3.18
CA MET A 49 -10.52 -0.88 -2.46
C MET A 49 -10.85 -1.20 -1.00
N ARG A 50 -11.58 -0.30 -0.33
CA ARG A 50 -12.01 -0.51 1.05
C ARG A 50 -12.86 -1.77 1.18
N ALA A 51 -13.83 -1.98 0.29
CA ALA A 51 -14.67 -3.17 0.28
C ALA A 51 -13.85 -4.46 0.09
N ALA A 52 -12.88 -4.46 -0.84
CA ALA A 52 -12.02 -5.60 -1.10
C ALA A 52 -11.14 -5.96 0.10
N ILE A 53 -10.49 -4.97 0.73
CA ILE A 53 -9.68 -5.19 1.94
C ILE A 53 -10.53 -5.69 3.12
N LEU A 54 -11.72 -5.13 3.31
CA LEU A 54 -12.64 -5.61 4.36
C LEU A 54 -13.10 -7.04 4.10
N SER A 55 -13.32 -7.41 2.84
CA SER A 55 -13.61 -8.79 2.46
C SER A 55 -12.44 -9.71 2.79
N PHE A 56 -11.22 -9.36 2.38
CA PHE A 56 -10.02 -10.15 2.66
C PHE A 56 -9.91 -10.43 4.17
N LEU A 57 -9.85 -9.37 4.99
CA LEU A 57 -9.69 -9.48 6.45
C LEU A 57 -10.79 -10.33 7.10
N ARG A 58 -12.04 -10.17 6.64
CA ARG A 58 -13.17 -10.93 7.17
C ARG A 58 -13.03 -12.42 6.88
N HIS A 59 -12.70 -12.79 5.64
CA HIS A 59 -12.69 -14.19 5.22
C HIS A 59 -11.38 -14.91 5.56
N SER A 60 -10.25 -14.20 5.61
CA SER A 60 -8.98 -14.74 6.13
C SER A 60 -8.95 -14.79 7.66
N ARG A 61 -9.93 -14.15 8.33
CA ARG A 61 -10.02 -14.01 9.79
C ARG A 61 -8.79 -13.34 10.41
N GLN A 62 -8.11 -12.49 9.65
CA GLN A 62 -6.97 -11.71 10.11
C GLN A 62 -7.42 -10.30 10.52
N LYS A 63 -6.75 -9.76 11.54
CA LYS A 63 -6.74 -8.32 11.81
C LYS A 63 -5.58 -7.67 11.05
N VAL A 64 -5.65 -6.35 10.91
CA VAL A 64 -4.63 -5.56 10.20
C VAL A 64 -3.24 -5.74 10.82
N GLU A 65 -3.15 -5.84 12.15
CA GLU A 65 -1.90 -6.05 12.89
C GLU A 65 -1.27 -7.43 12.63
N GLN A 66 -2.03 -8.38 12.08
CA GLN A 66 -1.63 -9.76 11.84
C GLN A 66 -1.24 -10.01 10.38
N LEU A 67 -1.32 -8.99 9.52
CA LEU A 67 -0.94 -9.10 8.11
C LEU A 67 0.58 -9.32 8.01
N GLY A 68 0.98 -10.36 7.30
CA GLY A 68 2.37 -10.66 7.00
C GLY A 68 2.88 -9.90 5.78
N GLU A 69 4.14 -10.14 5.47
CA GLU A 69 4.81 -9.56 4.30
C GLU A 69 4.12 -9.97 2.98
N THR A 70 3.70 -11.24 2.87
CA THR A 70 3.11 -11.78 1.65
C THR A 70 1.72 -11.20 1.41
N GLU A 71 0.91 -11.03 2.46
CA GLU A 71 -0.37 -10.34 2.36
C GLU A 71 -0.19 -8.89 1.91
N LEU A 72 0.71 -8.15 2.56
CA LEU A 72 0.97 -6.74 2.24
C LEU A 72 1.52 -6.55 0.83
N ALA A 73 2.44 -7.41 0.39
CA ALA A 73 2.96 -7.41 -0.98
C ALA A 73 1.85 -7.70 -2.00
N SER A 74 0.96 -8.64 -1.70
CA SER A 74 -0.13 -9.02 -2.60
C SER A 74 -1.22 -7.95 -2.73
N PHE A 75 -1.35 -7.03 -1.77
CA PHE A 75 -2.36 -5.99 -1.87
C PHE A 75 -2.13 -5.04 -3.05
N GLY A 76 -0.88 -4.76 -3.43
CA GLY A 76 -0.59 -3.81 -4.51
C GLY A 76 -1.37 -2.50 -4.33
N HIS A 77 -2.11 -2.06 -5.36
CA HIS A 77 -2.95 -0.87 -5.28
C HIS A 77 -4.07 -0.96 -4.22
N LEU A 78 -4.56 -2.17 -3.88
CA LEU A 78 -5.58 -2.36 -2.85
C LEU A 78 -5.08 -1.98 -1.45
N LEU A 79 -3.77 -1.83 -1.23
CA LEU A 79 -3.21 -1.37 0.05
C LEU A 79 -3.86 -0.04 0.49
N CYS A 80 -4.21 0.82 -0.47
CA CYS A 80 -4.90 2.09 -0.25
C CYS A 80 -6.39 1.95 0.11
N GLY A 81 -6.89 0.72 0.26
CA GLY A 81 -8.17 0.41 0.90
C GLY A 81 -8.10 0.38 2.44
N LEU A 82 -6.90 0.34 3.04
CA LEU A 82 -6.70 0.50 4.49
C LEU A 82 -6.80 1.97 4.88
N THR A 83 -7.46 2.28 6.00
CA THR A 83 -7.47 3.66 6.51
C THR A 83 -6.10 4.06 7.05
N SER A 84 -5.83 5.37 7.18
CA SER A 84 -4.59 5.84 7.82
C SER A 84 -4.43 5.34 9.26
N SER A 85 -5.54 5.12 9.98
CA SER A 85 -5.54 4.53 11.32
C SER A 85 -5.28 3.02 11.33
N GLU A 86 -5.67 2.29 10.28
CA GLU A 86 -5.34 0.87 10.09
C GLU A 86 -3.87 0.71 9.68
N ILE A 87 -3.38 1.53 8.74
CA ILE A 87 -1.98 1.53 8.29
C ILE A 87 -1.02 1.71 9.48
N ARG A 88 -1.34 2.62 10.42
CA ARG A 88 -0.52 2.83 11.64
C ARG A 88 -0.43 1.61 12.55
N ARG A 89 -1.32 0.63 12.40
CA ARG A 89 -1.36 -0.60 13.21
C ARG A 89 -0.68 -1.79 12.51
N LEU A 90 -0.30 -1.67 11.25
CA LEU A 90 0.50 -2.68 10.55
C LEU A 90 1.77 -3.01 11.33
N ASP A 91 2.28 -4.23 11.20
CA ASP A 91 3.60 -4.55 11.73
C ASP A 91 4.68 -3.83 10.88
N PRO A 92 5.56 -3.00 11.46
CA PRO A 92 6.56 -2.22 10.70
C PRO A 92 7.56 -3.09 9.97
N TYR A 93 7.95 -4.21 10.58
CA TYR A 93 8.93 -5.13 10.03
C TYR A 93 8.32 -5.87 8.84
N LYS A 94 7.06 -6.30 8.94
CA LYS A 94 6.34 -6.90 7.80
C LYS A 94 6.13 -5.91 6.67
N LEU A 95 5.80 -4.66 7.00
CA LEU A 95 5.68 -3.60 5.99
C LEU A 95 7.02 -3.29 5.32
N SER A 96 8.13 -3.23 6.07
CA SER A 96 9.46 -2.96 5.51
C SER A 96 9.91 -4.05 4.55
N LEU A 97 9.55 -5.31 4.78
CA LEU A 97 9.82 -6.40 3.82
C LEU A 97 8.95 -6.31 2.56
N ALA A 98 7.70 -5.85 2.70
CA ALA A 98 6.76 -5.75 1.58
C ALA A 98 7.10 -4.59 0.61
N VAL A 99 7.88 -3.57 1.04
CA VAL A 99 8.18 -2.40 0.19
C VAL A 99 8.81 -2.79 -1.14
N LEU A 100 9.60 -3.86 -1.19
CA LEU A 100 10.24 -4.34 -2.44
C LEU A 100 9.23 -4.65 -3.55
N PHE A 101 8.00 -5.01 -3.19
CA PHE A 101 6.92 -5.30 -4.14
C PHE A 101 6.03 -4.09 -4.43
N LEU A 102 6.10 -3.06 -3.57
CA LEU A 102 5.24 -1.87 -3.63
C LEU A 102 5.96 -0.65 -4.21
N ARG A 103 7.29 -0.62 -4.15
CA ARG A 103 8.15 0.54 -4.41
C ARG A 103 8.03 1.15 -5.81
N ASP A 104 7.51 0.40 -6.78
CA ASP A 104 7.36 0.85 -8.16
C ASP A 104 5.90 1.20 -8.50
N LEU A 105 4.97 1.02 -7.54
CA LEU A 105 3.55 1.27 -7.75
C LEU A 105 3.21 2.74 -7.47
N ALA A 106 2.46 3.35 -8.38
CA ALA A 106 1.79 4.62 -8.13
C ALA A 106 0.51 4.36 -7.32
N LEU A 107 0.69 4.16 -6.01
CA LEU A 107 -0.41 3.83 -5.10
C LEU A 107 -1.46 4.96 -5.06
N PRO A 108 -2.77 4.68 -5.31
CA PRO A 108 -3.85 5.68 -5.30
C PRO A 108 -4.29 6.04 -3.86
N CYS A 109 -3.32 6.16 -2.96
CA CYS A 109 -3.52 6.49 -1.56
C CYS A 109 -3.76 7.99 -1.42
N THR A 110 -4.59 8.37 -0.45
CA THR A 110 -4.65 9.74 0.04
C THR A 110 -3.32 10.12 0.71
N GLU A 111 -3.03 11.41 0.80
CA GLU A 111 -1.85 11.94 1.49
C GLU A 111 -1.73 11.43 2.94
N GLN A 112 -2.85 11.34 3.66
CA GLN A 112 -2.85 10.80 5.02
C GLN A 112 -2.49 9.31 5.08
N GLN A 113 -2.80 8.54 4.05
CA GLN A 113 -2.46 7.12 3.96
C GLN A 113 -0.99 6.94 3.59
N THR A 114 -0.46 7.69 2.62
CA THR A 114 0.97 7.64 2.25
C THR A 114 1.86 8.14 3.39
N GLU A 115 1.46 9.19 4.11
CA GLU A 115 2.14 9.63 5.33
C GLU A 115 2.09 8.58 6.44
N ALA A 116 0.96 7.89 6.60
CA ALA A 116 0.86 6.79 7.56
C ALA A 116 1.78 5.61 7.19
N LEU A 117 1.91 5.28 5.90
CA LEU A 117 2.82 4.23 5.42
C LEU A 117 4.27 4.60 5.74
N THR A 118 4.69 5.79 5.34
CA THR A 118 6.06 6.27 5.54
C THR A 118 6.40 6.43 7.03
N SER A 119 5.47 6.96 7.82
CA SER A 119 5.60 7.02 9.29
C SER A 119 5.67 5.63 9.91
N ARG A 120 5.02 4.63 9.32
CA ARG A 120 5.10 3.27 9.84
C ARG A 120 6.44 2.62 9.51
N LEU A 121 6.93 2.82 8.29
CA LEU A 121 8.27 2.42 7.86
C LEU A 121 9.38 3.01 8.72
N SER A 122 9.21 4.23 9.23
CA SER A 122 10.20 4.89 10.09
C SER A 122 10.15 4.47 11.57
N SER A 123 9.35 3.45 11.90
CA SER A 123 9.33 2.88 13.26
C SER A 123 10.66 2.15 13.56
N PRO A 124 11.06 2.01 14.84
CA PRO A 124 12.31 1.34 15.22
C PRO A 124 12.46 -0.11 14.71
N THR A 125 11.36 -0.84 14.52
CA THR A 125 11.36 -2.20 13.97
C THR A 125 11.17 -2.27 12.46
N GLY A 126 11.04 -1.11 11.80
CA GLY A 126 11.10 -0.97 10.33
C GLY A 126 12.50 -0.53 9.92
N PHE A 127 12.60 0.58 9.19
CA PHE A 127 13.88 1.18 8.78
C PHE A 127 14.48 2.15 9.82
N GLY A 128 13.81 2.36 10.96
CA GLY A 128 14.24 3.35 11.96
C GLY A 128 13.95 4.81 11.56
N PRO A 129 14.41 5.80 12.33
CA PRO A 129 14.08 7.20 12.08
C PRO A 129 14.59 7.68 10.72
N ILE A 130 13.82 8.51 10.02
CA ILE A 130 14.17 8.98 8.66
C ILE A 130 15.51 9.72 8.62
N SER A 131 15.91 10.38 9.72
CA SER A 131 17.22 11.03 9.83
C SER A 131 18.40 10.06 9.78
N SER A 132 18.19 8.76 9.97
CA SER A 132 19.22 7.72 9.83
C SER A 132 19.17 6.99 8.49
N TRP A 133 18.22 7.30 7.61
CA TRP A 133 18.11 6.65 6.30
C TRP A 133 19.20 7.18 5.37
N GLY A 134 20.01 6.29 4.81
CA GLY A 134 20.88 6.59 3.69
C GLY A 134 20.15 6.48 2.35
N SER A 135 20.87 6.77 1.26
CA SER A 135 20.34 6.70 -0.12
C SER A 135 19.72 5.34 -0.46
N GLU A 136 20.23 4.26 0.14
CA GLU A 136 19.79 2.89 -0.05
C GLU A 136 18.35 2.68 0.42
N VAL A 137 17.97 3.24 1.57
CA VAL A 137 16.61 3.10 2.10
C VAL A 137 15.61 3.88 1.24
N PHE A 138 15.95 5.10 0.83
CA PHE A 138 15.09 5.88 -0.08
C PHE A 138 14.89 5.18 -1.43
N THR A 139 15.95 4.55 -1.95
CA THR A 139 15.87 3.75 -3.18
C THR A 139 15.01 2.51 -2.98
N GLU A 140 15.14 1.85 -1.83
CA GLU A 140 14.42 0.61 -1.51
C GLU A 140 12.91 0.84 -1.38
N ILE A 141 12.49 1.91 -0.71
CA ILE A 141 11.06 2.22 -0.52
C ILE A 141 10.41 2.83 -1.78
N GLY A 142 11.22 3.37 -2.71
CA GLY A 142 10.77 3.92 -3.98
C GLY A 142 9.63 4.93 -3.86
N THR A 143 8.54 4.72 -4.59
CA THR A 143 7.37 5.60 -4.65
C THR A 143 6.74 5.90 -3.30
N LEU A 144 6.91 5.03 -2.29
CA LEU A 144 6.43 5.26 -0.94
C LEU A 144 7.06 6.51 -0.30
N ALA A 145 8.28 6.90 -0.72
CA ALA A 145 8.91 8.13 -0.27
C ALA A 145 8.08 9.39 -0.58
N ALA A 146 7.13 9.34 -1.52
CA ALA A 146 6.20 10.44 -1.77
C ALA A 146 5.30 10.75 -0.55
N GLY A 147 5.19 9.83 0.40
CA GLY A 147 4.49 10.02 1.67
C GLY A 147 5.29 10.69 2.77
N LEU A 148 6.51 11.19 2.50
CA LEU A 148 7.25 11.97 3.49
C LEU A 148 6.49 13.25 3.85
N ALA A 149 6.48 13.57 5.14
CA ALA A 149 5.91 14.82 5.63
C ALA A 149 6.74 16.03 5.13
N ASP A 150 6.10 17.18 4.94
CA ASP A 150 6.69 18.37 4.33
C ASP A 150 7.97 18.79 5.06
N MET A 151 7.91 18.85 6.40
CA MET A 151 9.06 19.18 7.23
C MET A 151 10.25 18.22 7.06
N VAL A 152 9.98 16.95 6.72
CA VAL A 152 11.02 15.93 6.51
C VAL A 152 11.63 16.10 5.12
N LEU A 153 10.80 16.32 4.10
CA LEU A 153 11.26 16.59 2.73
C LEU A 153 12.18 17.81 2.70
N SER A 154 11.82 18.90 3.37
CA SER A 154 12.65 20.11 3.46
C SER A 154 13.96 19.92 4.23
N ALA A 155 14.07 18.87 5.05
CA ALA A 155 15.24 18.58 5.87
C ALA A 155 16.17 17.54 5.25
N LEU A 156 15.83 16.97 4.08
CA LEU A 156 16.66 15.97 3.42
C LEU A 156 18.01 16.55 3.02
N VAL A 157 19.08 15.82 3.36
CA VAL A 157 20.43 16.16 2.90
C VAL A 157 20.67 15.61 1.49
N LYS A 158 21.71 16.12 0.80
CA LYS A 158 22.03 15.75 -0.58
C LYS A 158 22.04 14.23 -0.82
N GLU A 159 22.70 13.48 0.04
CA GLU A 159 22.82 12.01 -0.08
C GLU A 159 21.45 11.31 0.00
N GLN A 160 20.51 11.83 0.79
CA GLN A 160 19.15 11.31 0.89
C GLN A 160 18.31 11.67 -0.34
N ILE A 161 18.49 12.88 -0.87
CA ILE A 161 17.83 13.34 -2.10
C ILE A 161 18.28 12.49 -3.29
N GLU A 162 19.56 12.13 -3.36
CA GLU A 162 20.12 11.25 -4.41
C GLU A 162 19.51 9.83 -4.39
N GLY A 163 18.97 9.39 -3.25
CA GLY A 163 18.24 8.13 -3.13
C GLY A 163 16.76 8.21 -3.56
N LEU A 164 16.19 9.41 -3.75
CA LEU A 164 14.81 9.53 -4.20
C LEU A 164 14.69 9.12 -5.68
N THR A 165 13.86 8.12 -5.94
CA THR A 165 13.65 7.66 -7.32
C THR A 165 12.89 8.71 -8.14
N PRO A 166 13.12 8.82 -9.46
CA PRO A 166 12.34 9.73 -10.31
C PRO A 166 10.83 9.51 -10.22
N ALA A 167 10.40 8.26 -10.06
CA ALA A 167 8.99 7.90 -9.87
C ALA A 167 8.45 8.43 -8.53
N ALA A 168 9.22 8.37 -7.44
CA ALA A 168 8.83 8.95 -6.16
C ALA A 168 8.71 10.48 -6.26
N ILE A 169 9.68 11.14 -6.89
CA ILE A 169 9.67 12.60 -7.08
C ILE A 169 8.43 13.05 -7.86
N ALA A 170 8.05 12.32 -8.91
CA ALA A 170 6.86 12.62 -9.70
C ALA A 170 5.55 12.52 -8.90
N LEU A 171 5.53 11.77 -7.80
CA LEU A 171 4.37 11.59 -6.93
C LEU A 171 4.36 12.56 -5.73
N ILE A 172 5.47 13.25 -5.44
CA ILE A 172 5.51 14.26 -4.39
C ILE A 172 4.68 15.48 -4.84
N PRO A 173 3.68 15.93 -4.05
CA PRO A 173 2.91 17.12 -4.39
C PRO A 173 3.83 18.34 -4.57
N PRO A 174 3.70 19.14 -5.65
CA PRO A 174 4.61 20.26 -5.92
C PRO A 174 4.75 21.27 -4.78
N ARG A 175 3.68 21.45 -3.99
CA ARG A 175 3.67 22.32 -2.79
C ARG A 175 4.68 21.89 -1.72
N LYS A 176 5.09 20.62 -1.68
CA LYS A 176 6.07 20.07 -0.73
C LYS A 176 7.52 20.25 -1.19
N LEU A 177 7.73 20.68 -2.44
CA LEU A 177 9.04 20.95 -3.04
C LEU A 177 9.31 22.45 -3.25
N ALA A 178 8.39 23.30 -2.80
CA ALA A 178 8.42 24.75 -2.97
C ALA A 178 9.15 25.46 -1.82
#